data_AF-A0A1B6J1Q0-F1
#
_entry.id   AF-A0A1B6J1Q0-F1
#
_cell.length_a   1.000
_cell.length_b   1.000
_cell.length_c   1.000
_cell.angle_alpha   90.00
_cell.angle_beta   90.00
_cell.angle_gamma   90.00
#
_symmetry.space_group_name_H-M   'P 1'
#
loop_
_entity.id
_entity.type
_entity.pdbx_description
1 polymer ?
#
loop_
_entity_poly.entity_id
_entity_poly.type
_entity_poly.pdbx_seq_one_letter_code
_entity_poly.pdbx_strand_id
1 'polypeptide(L)'
;VAGSATSRQPDQRLAGPDASVELPGVTVSSVARGYRERYPDSPLGAQLQLFLDAVTSTHARGFYANLADSLCSDESFAETRDTADCWNGLRVGEYTKTLVRPGVDAQKYNPELTWTESEPDPKIGQLSDKLRHMRQVVLSQLSQTNQLMSDSFVRGEEGSG
;
A
#
# COMPACT_ATOMS: atom_id res chain seq x y z
N VAL A 1 1.28 44.67 26.06
CA VAL A 1 0.30 43.60 25.77
C VAL A 1 0.95 42.69 24.73
N ALA A 2 1.62 41.63 25.19
CA ALA A 2 2.22 40.62 24.33
C ALA A 2 1.25 39.45 24.27
N GLY A 3 0.68 39.18 23.10
CA GLY A 3 -0.20 38.04 22.85
C GLY A 3 0.60 36.89 22.27
N SER A 4 0.65 35.77 23.00
CA SER A 4 1.30 34.52 22.62
C SER A 4 0.80 33.99 21.27
N ALA A 5 1.72 33.75 20.34
CA ALA A 5 1.44 32.97 19.14
C ALA A 5 1.47 31.48 19.50
N THR A 6 0.29 30.91 19.76
CA THR A 6 0.13 29.47 19.95
C THR A 6 0.35 28.77 18.62
N SER A 7 1.40 27.95 18.56
CA SER A 7 1.69 26.98 17.49
C SER A 7 0.42 26.19 17.14
N ARG A 8 -0.06 26.32 15.90
CA ARG A 8 -1.06 25.41 15.32
C ARG A 8 -0.32 24.42 14.44
N GLN A 9 0.08 23.31 15.03
CA GLN A 9 0.36 22.08 14.27
C GLN A 9 -0.90 21.74 13.46
N PRO A 10 -0.80 21.53 12.13
CA PRO A 10 -1.87 20.86 11.43
C PRO A 10 -1.95 19.41 11.94
N ASP A 11 -3.14 19.03 12.40
CA ASP A 11 -3.52 17.67 12.80
C ASP A 11 -3.21 16.69 11.66
N GLN A 12 -2.00 16.14 11.64
CA GLN A 12 -1.69 14.91 10.92
C GLN A 12 -2.28 13.73 11.70
N ARG A 13 -3.61 13.59 11.63
CA ARG A 13 -4.29 12.41 12.14
C ARG A 13 -5.24 11.84 11.08
N LEU A 14 -4.86 10.62 10.68
CA LEU A 14 -5.58 9.61 9.90
C LEU A 14 -5.60 9.79 8.37
N ALA A 15 -4.43 9.69 7.75
CA ALA A 15 -4.28 8.71 6.66
C ALA A 15 -3.85 7.39 7.31
N GLY A 16 -4.83 6.57 7.70
CA GLY A 16 -4.54 5.20 8.13
C GLY A 16 -4.00 4.42 6.92
N PRO A 17 -2.84 3.75 7.02
CA PRO A 17 -2.41 2.81 6.00
C PRO A 17 -3.12 1.49 6.28
N ASP A 18 -4.42 1.39 6.03
CA ASP A 18 -5.05 0.09 5.85
C ASP A 18 -6.49 0.23 5.36
N ALA A 19 -6.64 0.16 4.04
CA ALA A 19 -7.68 -0.69 3.49
C ALA A 19 -7.00 -1.95 2.92
N SER A 20 -6.11 -2.59 3.70
CA SER A 20 -6.06 -4.04 3.62
C SER A 20 -7.46 -4.49 3.96
N VAL A 21 -8.18 -5.00 2.97
CA VAL A 21 -9.26 -5.92 3.24
C VAL A 21 -8.58 -7.10 3.95
N GLU A 22 -8.48 -7.01 5.28
CA GLU A 22 -8.11 -8.13 6.14
C GLU A 22 -9.26 -9.12 6.01
N LEU A 23 -9.11 -10.02 5.05
CA LEU A 23 -9.85 -11.26 5.06
C LEU A 23 -9.45 -11.98 6.35
N PRO A 24 -10.41 -12.43 7.18
CA PRO A 24 -10.08 -13.23 8.34
C PRO A 24 -9.57 -14.58 7.83
N GLY A 25 -8.26 -14.78 7.90
CA GLY A 25 -7.64 -16.04 7.52
C GLY A 25 -6.33 -15.85 6.76
N VAL A 26 -5.24 -16.30 7.40
CA VAL A 26 -3.98 -16.73 6.79
C VAL A 26 -3.39 -15.77 5.74
N THR A 27 -2.50 -14.88 6.20
CA THR A 27 -1.64 -14.08 5.33
C THR A 27 -0.42 -14.88 4.87
N VAL A 28 0.16 -14.54 3.71
CA VAL A 28 1.45 -15.12 3.26
C VAL A 28 2.52 -15.00 4.35
N SER A 29 2.55 -13.87 5.06
CA SER A 29 3.47 -13.65 6.18
C SER A 29 3.21 -14.59 7.36
N SER A 30 1.95 -14.92 7.67
CA SER A 30 1.63 -15.91 8.71
C SER A 30 2.01 -17.33 8.29
N VAL A 31 1.82 -17.71 7.02
CA VAL A 31 2.28 -19.02 6.50
C VAL A 31 3.79 -19.13 6.52
N ALA A 32 4.49 -18.07 6.09
CA ALA A 32 5.95 -18.01 6.11
C ALA A 32 6.50 -18.19 7.52
N ARG A 33 5.85 -17.57 8.52
CA ARG A 33 6.21 -17.67 9.93
C ARG A 33 5.99 -19.09 10.46
N GLY A 34 4.82 -19.66 10.23
CA GLY A 34 4.51 -21.03 10.66
C GLY A 34 5.42 -22.08 10.03
N TYR A 35 5.78 -21.91 8.75
CA TYR A 35 6.73 -22.81 8.08
C TYR A 35 8.13 -22.75 8.70
N ARG A 36 8.61 -21.55 9.04
CA ARG A 36 9.92 -21.36 9.70
C ARG A 36 9.94 -22.00 11.09
N GLU A 37 8.91 -21.80 11.89
CA GLU A 37 8.81 -22.39 13.22
C GLU A 37 8.87 -23.92 13.16
N ARG A 38 8.25 -24.51 12.13
CA ARG A 38 8.22 -25.95 11.93
C ARG A 38 9.49 -26.51 11.29
N TYR A 39 10.19 -25.72 10.47
CA TYR A 39 11.38 -26.13 9.72
C TYR A 39 12.46 -25.04 9.74
N PRO A 40 13.18 -24.87 10.87
CA PRO A 40 14.11 -23.76 11.08
C PRO A 40 15.33 -23.78 10.14
N ASP A 41 15.79 -24.96 9.73
CA ASP A 41 16.94 -25.13 8.84
C ASP A 41 16.55 -25.27 7.35
N SER A 42 15.29 -24.99 7.00
CA SER A 42 14.83 -25.12 5.62
C SER A 42 15.35 -23.97 4.73
N PRO A 43 16.06 -24.26 3.63
CA PRO A 43 16.51 -23.23 2.69
C PRO A 43 15.33 -22.47 2.05
N LEU A 44 14.15 -23.10 1.94
CA LEU A 44 12.92 -22.47 1.46
C LEU A 44 12.43 -21.36 2.40
N GLY A 45 12.51 -21.59 3.71
CA GLY A 45 12.11 -20.60 4.71
C GLY A 45 12.99 -19.34 4.64
N ALA A 46 14.29 -19.51 4.48
CA ALA A 46 15.24 -18.40 4.30
C ALA A 46 14.96 -17.62 3.00
N GLN A 47 14.73 -18.31 1.88
CA GLN A 47 14.40 -17.67 0.60
C GLN A 47 13.09 -16.87 0.66
N LEU A 48 12.07 -17.40 1.34
CA LEU A 48 10.80 -16.70 1.49
C LEU A 48 10.94 -15.42 2.31
N GLN A 49 11.78 -15.42 3.34
CA GLN A 49 12.07 -14.21 4.11
C GLN A 49 12.79 -13.16 3.26
N LEU A 50 13.83 -13.55 2.53
CA LEU A 50 14.53 -12.65 1.61
C LEU A 50 13.58 -12.01 0.61
N PHE A 51 12.60 -12.77 0.10
CA PHE A 51 11.56 -12.24 -0.76
C PHE A 51 10.66 -11.22 -0.06
N LEU A 52 10.17 -11.55 1.14
CA LEU A 52 9.30 -10.64 1.92
C LEU A 52 10.03 -9.35 2.32
N ASP A 53 11.30 -9.47 2.69
CA ASP A 53 12.17 -8.35 3.02
C ASP A 53 12.38 -7.47 1.77
N ALA A 54 12.69 -8.07 0.62
CA ALA A 54 12.85 -7.34 -0.64
C ALA A 54 11.56 -6.61 -1.06
N VAL A 55 10.39 -7.24 -0.92
CA VAL A 55 9.10 -6.60 -1.22
C VAL A 55 8.83 -5.44 -0.27
N THR A 56 9.23 -5.55 0.99
CA THR A 56 9.05 -4.49 1.99
C THR A 56 10.04 -3.35 1.78
N SER A 57 11.32 -3.66 1.54
CA SER A 57 12.39 -2.67 1.36
C SER A 57 12.23 -1.85 0.09
N THR A 58 11.59 -2.40 -0.95
CA THR A 58 11.30 -1.69 -2.20
C THR A 58 10.09 -0.76 -2.10
N HIS A 59 9.42 -0.68 -0.93
CA HIS A 59 8.17 0.07 -0.76
C HIS A 59 7.14 -0.24 -1.85
N ALA A 60 7.13 -1.49 -2.33
CA ALA A 60 6.25 -1.91 -3.43
C ALA A 60 4.76 -1.66 -3.12
N ARG A 61 4.39 -1.72 -1.83
CA ARG A 61 3.07 -1.33 -1.36
C ARG A 61 2.96 0.20 -1.33
N GLY A 62 1.98 0.72 -2.06
CA GLY A 62 1.71 2.17 -2.11
C GLY A 62 2.65 2.95 -3.02
N PHE A 63 3.64 2.32 -3.66
CA PHE A 63 4.59 2.96 -4.58
C PHE A 63 3.91 3.92 -5.57
N TYR A 64 2.91 3.45 -6.31
CA TYR A 64 2.20 4.28 -7.30
C TYR A 64 1.31 5.36 -6.66
N ALA A 65 0.82 5.13 -5.45
CA ALA A 65 -0.02 6.10 -4.75
C ALA A 65 0.80 7.26 -4.18
N ASN A 66 2.03 6.99 -3.76
CA ASN A 66 2.94 7.96 -3.13
C ASN A 66 3.99 8.50 -4.13
N LEU A 67 3.85 8.20 -5.42
CA LEU A 67 4.84 8.60 -6.43
C LEU A 67 4.96 10.12 -6.52
N ALA A 68 3.84 10.83 -6.48
CA ALA A 68 3.82 12.30 -6.49
C ALA A 68 4.55 12.87 -5.27
N ASP A 69 4.25 12.36 -4.07
CA ASP A 69 4.91 12.81 -2.84
C ASP A 69 6.42 12.53 -2.87
N SER A 70 6.82 11.37 -3.39
CA SER A 70 8.23 10.98 -3.51
C SER A 70 8.99 11.91 -4.46
N LEU A 71 8.37 12.33 -5.57
CA LEU A 71 8.96 13.28 -6.51
C LEU A 71 9.00 14.69 -5.92
N CYS A 72 7.93 15.14 -5.28
CA CYS A 72 7.87 16.50 -4.70
C CYS A 72 8.69 16.66 -3.42
N SER A 73 9.11 15.57 -2.78
CA SER A 73 10.02 15.61 -1.63
C SER A 73 11.50 15.71 -2.04
N ASP A 74 11.81 15.53 -3.33
CA ASP A 74 13.15 15.67 -3.86
C ASP A 74 13.43 17.16 -4.15
N GLU A 75 14.37 17.76 -3.40
CA GLU A 75 14.77 19.17 -3.55
C GLU A 75 15.31 19.49 -4.96
N SER A 76 15.79 18.49 -5.70
CA SER A 76 16.24 18.67 -7.08
C SER A 76 15.07 18.78 -8.08
N PHE A 77 13.88 18.34 -7.68
CA PHE A 77 12.68 18.34 -8.50
C PHE A 77 11.69 19.45 -8.11
N ALA A 78 11.45 19.65 -6.81
CA ALA A 78 10.48 20.61 -6.31
C ALA A 78 10.99 21.36 -5.06
N GLU A 79 10.39 22.53 -4.81
CA GLU A 79 10.59 23.26 -3.57
C GLU A 79 9.92 22.50 -2.42
N THR A 80 10.71 22.11 -1.42
CA THR A 80 10.27 21.29 -0.28
C THR A 80 9.90 22.13 0.94
N ARG A 81 10.21 23.43 0.90
CA ARG A 81 9.92 24.33 2.01
C ARG A 81 8.42 24.63 2.08
N ASP A 82 7.83 24.31 3.22
CA ASP A 82 6.46 24.68 3.57
C ASP A 82 6.42 26.16 3.99
N THR A 83 6.61 27.07 3.03
CA THR A 83 6.51 28.51 3.22
C THR A 83 5.33 29.06 2.46
N ALA A 84 4.74 30.14 2.98
CA ALA A 84 3.73 30.91 2.27
C ALA A 84 4.29 31.62 1.01
N ASP A 85 5.59 31.58 0.77
CA ASP A 85 6.29 32.26 -0.32
C ASP A 85 6.70 31.27 -1.43
N CYS A 86 5.78 30.38 -1.83
CA CYS A 86 5.98 29.42 -2.92
C CYS A 86 5.27 29.88 -4.21
N TRP A 87 5.68 29.38 -5.38
CA TRP A 87 4.96 29.64 -6.63
C TRP A 87 3.71 28.76 -6.71
N ASN A 88 2.52 29.38 -6.75
CA ASN A 88 1.24 28.66 -6.74
C ASN A 88 0.58 28.51 -8.13
N GLY A 89 1.34 28.73 -9.21
CA GLY A 89 0.82 28.70 -10.59
C GLY A 89 0.36 30.07 -11.14
N LEU A 90 0.17 31.07 -10.27
CA LEU A 90 -0.22 32.42 -10.67
C LEU A 90 0.70 33.51 -10.10
N ARG A 91 1.09 33.38 -8.83
CA ARG A 91 1.96 34.32 -8.12
C ARG A 91 2.80 33.59 -7.08
N VAL A 92 3.77 34.32 -6.50
CA VAL A 92 4.39 33.90 -5.25
C VAL A 92 3.39 34.13 -4.11
N GLY A 93 3.06 33.07 -3.37
CA GLY A 93 2.05 33.08 -2.32
C GLY A 93 1.53 31.68 -2.02
N GLU A 94 0.79 31.55 -0.93
CA GLU A 94 0.21 30.27 -0.49
C GLU A 94 -0.66 29.60 -1.56
N TYR A 95 -0.53 28.27 -1.65
CA TYR A 95 -1.42 27.41 -2.43
C TYR A 95 -2.65 27.04 -1.59
N THR A 96 -3.85 27.39 -2.08
CA THR A 96 -5.10 27.32 -1.30
C THR A 96 -6.03 26.18 -1.72
N LYS A 97 -5.67 25.43 -2.76
CA LYS A 97 -6.50 24.33 -3.26
C LYS A 97 -6.22 23.07 -2.45
N THR A 98 -7.25 22.24 -2.30
CA THR A 98 -7.09 20.95 -1.61
C THR A 98 -6.32 19.97 -2.48
N LEU A 99 -5.43 19.20 -1.87
CA LEU A 99 -4.73 18.12 -2.54
C LEU A 99 -5.71 17.01 -2.95
N VAL A 100 -5.56 16.55 -4.18
CA VAL A 100 -6.40 15.50 -4.76
C VAL A 100 -5.83 14.15 -4.35
N ARG A 101 -6.71 13.21 -3.98
CA ARG A 101 -6.28 11.86 -3.62
C ARG A 101 -5.69 11.10 -4.82
N PRO A 102 -4.83 10.09 -4.58
CA PRO A 102 -4.39 9.19 -5.64
C PRO A 102 -5.56 8.45 -6.30
N GLY A 103 -5.42 8.19 -7.60
CA GLY A 103 -6.40 7.43 -8.39
C GLY A 103 -7.08 8.24 -9.49
N VAL A 104 -7.38 7.59 -10.60
CA VAL A 104 -7.90 8.20 -11.84
C VAL A 104 -9.22 8.94 -11.59
N ASP A 105 -10.16 8.31 -10.87
CA ASP A 105 -11.47 8.91 -10.57
C ASP A 105 -11.38 10.18 -9.73
N ALA A 106 -10.38 10.27 -8.84
CA ALA A 106 -10.17 11.46 -8.03
C ALA A 106 -9.68 12.64 -8.86
N GLN A 107 -8.94 12.38 -9.94
CA GLN A 107 -8.40 13.42 -10.84
C GLN A 107 -9.48 14.17 -11.62
N LYS A 108 -10.71 13.63 -11.71
CA LYS A 108 -11.87 14.33 -12.28
C LYS A 108 -12.13 15.69 -11.61
N TYR A 109 -11.79 15.82 -10.33
CA TYR A 109 -11.98 17.04 -9.55
C TYR A 109 -10.68 17.80 -9.29
N ASN A 110 -9.62 17.50 -10.04
CA ASN A 110 -8.34 18.17 -9.87
C ASN A 110 -8.40 19.60 -10.45
N PRO A 111 -8.17 20.66 -9.63
CA PRO A 111 -8.23 22.04 -10.10
C PRO A 111 -7.09 22.42 -11.06
N GLU A 112 -5.99 21.67 -11.06
CA GLU A 112 -4.79 21.93 -11.87
C GLU A 112 -4.78 21.13 -13.18
N LEU A 113 -5.74 20.21 -13.36
CA LEU A 113 -5.85 19.36 -14.54
C LEU A 113 -7.21 19.55 -15.20
N THR A 114 -7.21 19.88 -16.49
CA THR A 114 -8.44 19.77 -17.29
C THR A 114 -8.71 18.30 -17.54
N TRP A 115 -9.65 17.72 -16.79
CA TRP A 115 -10.03 16.33 -16.97
C TRP A 115 -10.60 16.10 -18.37
N THR A 116 -9.91 15.28 -19.16
CA THR A 116 -10.46 14.66 -20.35
C THR A 116 -10.88 13.24 -19.96
N GLU A 117 -12.05 12.80 -20.42
CA GLU A 117 -12.45 11.40 -20.30
C GLU A 117 -11.54 10.57 -21.21
N SER A 118 -10.34 10.30 -20.73
CA SER A 118 -9.34 9.50 -21.42
C SER A 118 -9.63 8.04 -21.14
N GLU A 119 -9.82 7.27 -22.21
CA GLU A 119 -9.78 5.81 -22.15
C GLU A 119 -8.55 5.36 -21.32
N PRO A 120 -8.73 4.49 -20.33
CA PRO A 120 -7.63 3.99 -19.53
C PRO A 120 -6.52 3.44 -20.42
N ASP A 121 -5.26 3.73 -20.10
CA ASP A 121 -4.14 3.17 -20.85
C ASP A 121 -4.27 1.63 -20.90
N PRO A 122 -4.38 1.03 -22.10
CA PRO A 122 -4.65 -0.39 -22.23
C PRO A 122 -3.52 -1.26 -21.64
N LYS A 123 -2.28 -0.76 -21.63
CA LYS A 123 -1.13 -1.43 -21.01
C LYS A 123 -1.26 -1.41 -19.49
N ILE A 124 -1.69 -0.30 -18.89
CA ILE A 124 -1.93 -0.22 -17.44
C ILE A 124 -3.08 -1.16 -17.06
N GLY A 125 -4.16 -1.19 -17.84
CA GLY A 125 -5.27 -2.13 -17.64
C GLY A 125 -4.80 -3.59 -17.65
N GLN A 126 -4.05 -4.00 -18.68
CA GLN A 126 -3.49 -5.35 -18.78
C GLN A 126 -2.56 -5.70 -17.61
N LEU A 127 -1.74 -4.76 -17.13
CA LEU A 127 -0.88 -4.99 -15.97
C LEU A 127 -1.70 -5.15 -14.68
N SER A 128 -2.74 -4.33 -14.50
CA SER A 128 -3.65 -4.45 -13.36
C SER A 128 -4.36 -5.81 -13.34
N ASP A 129 -4.85 -6.27 -14.48
CA ASP A 129 -5.52 -7.56 -14.62
C ASP A 129 -4.59 -8.73 -14.31
N LYS A 130 -3.34 -8.67 -14.79
CA LYS A 130 -2.32 -9.68 -14.45
C LYS A 130 -2.06 -9.75 -12.96
N LEU A 131 -1.91 -8.60 -12.28
CA LEU A 131 -1.69 -8.55 -10.84
C LEU A 131 -2.92 -9.09 -10.07
N ARG A 132 -4.13 -8.75 -10.51
CA ARG A 132 -5.37 -9.27 -9.92
C ARG A 132 -5.46 -10.78 -10.07
N HIS A 133 -5.11 -11.32 -11.24
CA HIS A 133 -5.09 -12.75 -11.49
C HIS A 133 -4.06 -13.46 -10.59
N MET A 134 -2.82 -12.95 -10.50
CA MET A 134 -1.80 -13.51 -9.60
C MET A 134 -2.26 -13.52 -8.15
N ARG A 135 -2.88 -12.43 -7.67
CA ARG A 135 -3.45 -12.35 -6.32
C ARG A 135 -4.54 -13.42 -6.12
N GLN A 136 -5.44 -13.59 -7.08
CA GLN A 136 -6.49 -14.61 -7.01
C GLN A 136 -5.91 -16.03 -6.93
N VAL A 137 -4.88 -16.33 -7.72
CA VAL A 137 -4.21 -17.64 -7.70
C VAL A 137 -3.52 -17.90 -6.35
N VAL A 138 -2.83 -16.90 -5.79
CA VAL A 138 -2.20 -17.05 -4.46
C VAL A 138 -3.25 -17.26 -3.39
N LEU A 139 -4.33 -16.48 -3.39
CA LEU A 139 -5.41 -16.60 -2.41
C LEU A 139 -6.15 -17.94 -2.52
N SER A 140 -6.35 -18.47 -3.73
CA SER A 140 -6.99 -19.78 -3.92
C SER A 140 -6.13 -20.93 -3.40
N GLN A 141 -4.81 -20.86 -3.56
CA GLN A 141 -3.90 -21.86 -2.98
C GLN A 141 -3.85 -21.76 -1.45
N LEU A 142 -3.88 -20.55 -0.90
CA LEU A 142 -3.94 -20.33 0.55
C LEU A 142 -5.26 -20.83 1.16
N SER A 143 -6.39 -20.65 0.47
CA SER A 143 -7.67 -21.18 0.94
C SER A 143 -7.73 -22.71 0.86
N GLN A 144 -7.19 -23.31 -0.20
CA GLN A 144 -7.07 -24.78 -0.31
C GLN A 144 -6.18 -25.36 0.79
N THR A 145 -5.04 -24.74 1.10
CA THR A 145 -4.19 -25.17 2.20
C THR A 145 -4.89 -25.04 3.55
N ASN A 146 -5.69 -24.00 3.76
CA ASN A 146 -6.51 -23.85 4.96
C ASN A 146 -7.54 -24.99 5.11
N GLN A 147 -8.21 -25.39 4.01
CA GLN A 147 -9.14 -26.53 4.00
C GLN A 147 -8.43 -27.85 4.36
N LEU A 148 -7.27 -28.11 3.74
CA LEU A 148 -6.50 -29.33 4.00
C LEU A 148 -5.93 -29.40 5.43
N MET A 149 -5.50 -28.27 6.01
CA MET A 149 -5.05 -28.23 7.40
C MET A 149 -6.21 -28.39 8.39
N SER A 150 -7.39 -27.88 8.05
CA SER A 150 -8.61 -28.07 8.86
C SER A 150 -9.04 -29.53 8.89
N ASP A 151 -9.03 -30.24 7.75
CA ASP A 151 -9.41 -31.66 7.66
C ASP A 151 -8.41 -32.60 8.36
N SER A 152 -7.11 -32.25 8.36
CA SER A 152 -6.07 -33.01 9.07
C SER A 152 -6.23 -32.96 10.60
N PHE A 153 -6.80 -31.87 11.13
CA PHE A 153 -7.05 -31.71 12.57
C PHE A 153 -8.24 -32.54 13.06
N VAL A 154 -9.21 -32.88 12.20
CA VAL A 154 -10.41 -33.64 12.61
C VAL A 154 -10.14 -35.15 12.72
N ARG A 155 -9.06 -35.67 12.13
CA ARG A 155 -8.78 -37.13 12.08
C ARG A 155 -7.99 -37.69 13.27
N GLY A 156 -7.85 -36.92 14.36
CA GLY A 156 -7.04 -37.28 15.53
C GLY A 156 -7.78 -37.92 16.70
N GLU A 157 -9.12 -37.96 16.72
CA GLU A 157 -9.90 -38.46 17.86
C GLU A 157 -10.91 -39.56 17.49
N GLU A 158 -10.42 -40.68 16.92
CA GLU A 158 -11.14 -41.95 17.03
C GLU A 158 -10.23 -42.94 17.77
N GLY A 159 -10.40 -42.93 19.09
CA GLY A 159 -9.70 -43.78 20.04
C GLY A 159 -10.02 -45.26 19.85
N SER A 160 -8.97 -46.07 19.86
CA SER A 160 -9.00 -47.52 20.02
C SER A 160 -8.66 -47.83 21.48
N GLY A 161 -9.48 -48.65 22.16
CA GLY A 161 -9.21 -49.15 23.52
C GLY A 161 -10.46 -49.34 24.35
#